data_AF-A0A382PT43-F1
#
_entry.id   AF-A0A382PT43-F1
#
_cell.length_a   1.000
_cell.length_b   1.000
_cell.length_c   1.000
_cell.angle_alpha   90.00
_cell.angle_beta   90.00
_cell.angle_gamma   90.00
#
_symmetry.space_group_name_H-M   'P 1'
#
loop_
_entity.id
_entity.type
_entity.pdbx_description
1 polymer ?
#
loop_
_entity_poly.entity_id
_entity_poly.type
_entity_poly.pdbx_seq_one_letter_code
_entity_poly.pdbx_strand_id
1 'polypeptide(L)'
;MMRVCLAESIDWAQTRQRFGKPLIRHQVIRHKIADMSARIDAVEAYLNQICWSVNSGDMPVAEICKAKFFATKALEFCASEAMQVLGGAGYLRGHPVERIYREVKVMAIGGGSEEIMRDLAVRQMGR
;
A
#
# COMPACT_ATOMS: atom_id res chain seq x y z
N MET A 1 5.25 3.27 -4.61
CA MET A 1 4.33 2.28 -5.24
C MET A 1 2.87 2.54 -4.87
N MET A 2 2.48 2.56 -3.59
CA MET A 2 1.07 2.82 -3.19
C MET A 2 0.50 4.13 -3.77
N ARG A 3 1.24 5.24 -3.67
CA ARG A 3 0.85 6.54 -4.25
C ARG A 3 0.61 6.48 -5.77
N VAL A 4 1.36 5.64 -6.49
CA VAL A 4 1.14 5.40 -7.93
C VAL A 4 -0.18 4.66 -8.13
N CYS A 5 -0.42 3.58 -7.38
CA CYS A 5 -1.71 2.86 -7.43
C CYS A 5 -2.90 3.81 -7.17
N LEU A 6 -2.79 4.69 -6.17
CA LEU A 6 -3.83 5.67 -5.86
C LEU A 6 -4.03 6.68 -7.00
N ALA A 7 -2.96 7.29 -7.50
CA ALA A 7 -3.03 8.30 -8.57
C ALA A 7 -3.67 7.73 -9.84
N GLU A 8 -3.18 6.58 -10.31
CA GLU A 8 -3.71 5.89 -11.49
C GLU A 8 -5.21 5.52 -11.32
N SER A 9 -5.60 5.14 -10.11
CA SER A 9 -7.01 4.84 -9.80
C SER A 9 -7.89 6.09 -9.87
N ILE A 10 -7.41 7.22 -9.35
CA ILE A 10 -8.15 8.50 -9.38
C ILE A 10 -8.29 8.99 -10.82
N ASP A 11 -7.19 9.03 -11.57
CA ASP A 11 -7.16 9.52 -12.96
C ASP A 11 -8.07 8.68 -13.86
N TRP A 12 -7.99 7.34 -13.72
CA TRP A 12 -8.89 6.44 -14.41
C TRP A 12 -10.35 6.64 -13.98
N ALA A 13 -10.61 6.78 -12.67
CA ALA A 13 -11.97 6.91 -12.17
C ALA A 13 -12.66 8.22 -12.57
N GLN A 14 -11.89 9.29 -12.80
CA GLN A 14 -12.42 10.57 -13.25
C GLN A 14 -12.83 10.55 -14.73
N THR A 15 -12.09 9.82 -15.57
CA THR A 15 -12.28 9.80 -17.01
C THR A 15 -13.18 8.66 -17.49
N ARG A 16 -13.09 7.48 -16.86
CA ARG A 16 -13.85 6.29 -17.27
C ARG A 16 -15.32 6.43 -16.85
N GLN A 17 -16.24 6.21 -17.79
CA GLN A 17 -17.68 6.26 -17.52
C GLN A 17 -18.35 4.89 -17.64
N ARG A 18 -19.25 4.59 -16.70
CA ARG A 18 -20.16 3.42 -16.73
C ARG A 18 -21.48 3.79 -16.08
N PHE A 19 -22.57 3.25 -16.63
CA PHE A 19 -23.93 3.54 -16.15
C PHE A 19 -24.24 5.05 -16.13
N GLY A 20 -23.87 5.75 -17.21
CA GLY A 20 -24.22 7.16 -17.42
C GLY A 20 -23.42 8.19 -16.62
N LYS A 21 -22.38 7.79 -15.86
CA LYS A 21 -21.53 8.74 -15.12
C LYS A 21 -20.09 8.24 -14.96
N PRO A 22 -19.13 9.14 -14.67
CA PRO A 22 -17.76 8.76 -14.31
C PRO A 22 -17.71 7.79 -13.12
N LEU A 23 -16.71 6.91 -13.10
CA LEU A 23 -16.53 5.93 -12.03
C LEU A 23 -16.45 6.60 -10.65
N ILE A 24 -15.77 7.75 -10.56
CA ILE A 24 -15.62 8.53 -9.31
C ILE A 24 -16.98 8.99 -8.72
N ARG A 25 -18.05 9.04 -9.52
CA ARG A 25 -19.41 9.40 -9.05
C ARG A 25 -20.14 8.21 -8.40
N HIS A 26 -19.61 7.00 -8.46
CA HIS A 26 -20.13 5.84 -7.72
C HIS A 26 -19.49 5.78 -6.33
N GLN A 27 -20.32 5.65 -5.29
CA GLN A 27 -19.87 5.64 -3.90
C GLN A 27 -18.83 4.54 -3.62
N VAL A 28 -19.07 3.34 -4.15
CA VAL A 28 -18.17 2.19 -3.99
C VAL A 28 -16.74 2.46 -4.50
N ILE A 29 -16.57 3.29 -5.53
CA ILE A 29 -15.25 3.67 -6.05
C ILE A 29 -14.58 4.69 -5.11
N ARG A 30 -15.34 5.66 -4.59
CA ARG A 30 -14.80 6.65 -3.64
C ARG A 30 -14.36 6.03 -2.32
N HIS A 31 -15.08 5.00 -1.83
CA HIS A 31 -14.65 4.26 -0.64
C HIS A 31 -13.28 3.62 -0.84
N LYS A 32 -13.06 2.94 -1.97
CA LYS A 32 -11.76 2.33 -2.30
C LYS A 32 -10.63 3.35 -2.33
N ILE A 33 -10.87 4.50 -2.96
CA ILE A 33 -9.91 5.62 -3.02
C ILE A 33 -9.60 6.15 -1.62
N ALA A 34 -10.63 6.35 -0.78
CA ALA A 34 -10.46 6.81 0.59
C ALA A 34 -9.65 5.81 1.43
N ASP A 35 -9.95 4.51 1.32
CA ASP A 35 -9.24 3.45 2.05
C ASP A 35 -7.77 3.35 1.61
N MET A 36 -7.50 3.47 0.31
CA MET A 36 -6.13 3.53 -0.21
C MET A 36 -5.37 4.75 0.33
N SER A 37 -6.00 5.92 0.32
CA SER A 37 -5.40 7.16 0.85
C SER A 37 -5.07 7.01 2.33
N ALA A 38 -6.03 6.58 3.15
CA ALA A 38 -5.86 6.44 4.59
C ALA A 38 -4.71 5.47 4.94
N ARG A 39 -4.52 4.41 4.15
CA ARG A 39 -3.40 3.47 4.32
C ARG A 39 -2.05 4.08 3.98
N ILE A 40 -1.99 4.89 2.91
CA ILE A 40 -0.77 5.62 2.55
C ILE A 40 -0.38 6.57 3.69
N ASP A 41 -1.35 7.34 4.17
CA ASP A 41 -1.13 8.31 5.25
C ASP A 41 -0.66 7.62 6.54
N ALA A 42 -1.26 6.48 6.89
CA ALA A 42 -0.85 5.68 8.05
C ALA A 42 0.57 5.12 7.93
N VAL A 43 0.94 4.61 6.74
CA VAL A 43 2.30 4.11 6.49
C VAL A 43 3.33 5.24 6.57
N GLU A 44 3.02 6.39 5.99
CA GLU A 44 3.92 7.55 5.99
C GLU A 44 4.11 8.12 7.40
N ALA A 45 3.03 8.29 8.16
CA ALA A 45 3.12 8.69 9.55
C ALA A 45 3.99 7.74 10.37
N TYR A 46 3.81 6.42 10.17
CA TYR A 46 4.58 5.43 10.92
C TYR A 46 6.06 5.43 10.55
N LEU A 47 6.38 5.53 9.27
CA LEU A 47 7.77 5.64 8.80
C LEU A 47 8.43 6.92 9.33
N ASN A 48 7.73 8.05 9.31
CA ASN A 48 8.25 9.32 9.83
C ASN A 48 8.58 9.22 11.33
N GLN A 49 7.72 8.56 12.12
CA GLN A 49 7.98 8.32 13.55
C GLN A 49 9.22 7.45 13.78
N ILE A 50 9.41 6.40 12.97
CA ILE A 50 10.59 5.52 13.06
C ILE A 50 11.85 6.30 12.68
N CYS A 51 11.82 7.04 11.56
CA CYS A 51 12.93 7.88 11.12
C CYS A 51 13.31 8.91 12.18
N TRP A 52 12.33 9.52 12.83
CA TRP A 52 12.58 10.46 13.93
C TRP A 52 13.30 9.78 15.09
N SER A 53 12.82 8.61 15.54
CA SER A 53 13.45 7.86 16.63
C SER A 53 14.90 7.47 16.30
N VAL A 54 15.15 7.01 15.07
CA VAL A 54 16.49 6.68 14.58
C VAL A 54 17.40 7.92 14.57
N ASN A 55 16.89 9.06 14.12
CA ASN A 55 17.66 10.32 14.12
C ASN A 55 17.92 10.85 15.54
N SER A 56 17.09 10.49 16.51
CA SER A 56 17.28 10.78 17.93
C SER A 56 18.29 9.85 18.63
N GLY A 57 18.84 8.87 17.90
CA GLY A 57 19.84 7.93 18.41
C GLY A 57 19.27 6.60 18.91
N ASP A 58 17.96 6.39 18.80
CA ASP A 58 17.32 5.13 19.16
C ASP A 58 17.48 4.08 18.05
N MET A 59 17.37 2.81 18.41
CA MET A 59 17.30 1.70 17.46
C MET A 59 15.99 0.92 17.66
N PRO A 60 14.86 1.42 17.14
CA PRO A 60 13.53 0.85 17.38
C PRO A 60 13.30 -0.39 16.49
N VAL A 61 14.01 -1.49 16.76
CA VAL A 61 13.99 -2.70 15.92
C VAL A 61 12.58 -3.28 15.81
N ALA A 62 11.82 -3.31 16.90
CA ALA A 62 10.45 -3.82 16.89
C ALA A 62 9.56 -3.02 15.92
N GLU A 63 9.69 -1.69 15.92
CA GLU A 63 8.90 -0.78 15.08
C GLU A 63 9.31 -0.89 13.62
N ILE A 64 10.60 -1.05 13.32
CA ILE A 64 11.09 -1.30 11.96
C ILE A 64 10.48 -2.59 11.40
N CYS A 65 10.48 -3.67 12.20
CA CYS A 65 9.85 -4.94 11.81
C CYS A 65 8.33 -4.79 11.56
N LYS A 66 7.63 -4.08 12.47
CA LYS A 66 6.20 -3.77 12.34
C LYS A 66 5.90 -2.97 11.07
N ALA A 67 6.68 -1.93 10.80
CA ALA A 67 6.53 -1.10 9.62
C ALA A 67 6.72 -1.90 8.33
N LYS A 68 7.68 -2.85 8.28
CA LYS A 68 7.88 -3.68 7.08
C LYS A 68 6.63 -4.50 6.73
N PHE A 69 6.10 -5.30 7.66
CA PHE A 69 4.93 -6.13 7.34
C PHE A 69 3.66 -5.28 7.17
N PHE A 70 3.54 -4.16 7.89
CA PHE A 70 2.39 -3.26 7.74
C PHE A 70 2.38 -2.56 6.38
N ALA A 71 3.52 -2.00 5.96
CA ALA A 71 3.64 -1.31 4.68
C ALA A 71 3.45 -2.28 3.50
N THR A 72 3.99 -3.50 3.58
CA THR A 72 3.79 -4.50 2.51
C THR A 72 2.34 -4.96 2.38
N LYS A 73 1.62 -5.12 3.50
CA LYS A 73 0.15 -5.36 3.47
C LYS A 73 -0.65 -4.18 2.93
N ALA A 74 -0.28 -2.96 3.30
CA ALA A 74 -0.90 -1.76 2.73
C ALA A 74 -0.66 -1.66 1.22
N LEU A 75 0.52 -2.05 0.73
CA LEU A 75 0.83 -2.11 -0.69
C LEU A 75 -0.01 -3.16 -1.42
N GLU A 76 -0.17 -4.36 -0.85
CA GLU A 76 -1.01 -5.42 -1.39
C GLU A 76 -2.45 -4.96 -1.56
N PHE A 77 -3.00 -4.32 -0.52
CA PHE A 77 -4.32 -3.73 -0.58
C PHE A 77 -4.42 -2.67 -1.69
N CYS A 78 -3.52 -1.67 -1.72
CA CYS A 78 -3.60 -0.59 -2.70
C CYS A 78 -3.43 -1.07 -4.14
N ALA A 79 -2.55 -2.05 -4.38
CA ALA A 79 -2.34 -2.62 -5.69
C ALA A 79 -3.58 -3.42 -6.15
N SER A 80 -4.18 -4.22 -5.26
CA SER A 80 -5.39 -4.99 -5.57
C SER A 80 -6.59 -4.07 -5.86
N GLU A 81 -6.79 -3.05 -5.03
CA GLU A 81 -7.86 -2.08 -5.21
C GLU A 81 -7.70 -1.25 -6.49
N ALA A 82 -6.47 -0.87 -6.82
CA ALA A 82 -6.19 -0.21 -8.09
C ALA A 82 -6.52 -1.13 -9.29
N MET A 83 -6.08 -2.39 -9.28
CA MET A 83 -6.47 -3.36 -10.32
C MET A 83 -7.99 -3.45 -10.48
N GLN A 84 -8.73 -3.43 -9.37
CA GLN A 84 -10.20 -3.46 -9.39
C GLN A 84 -10.82 -2.19 -9.98
N VAL A 85 -10.29 -0.99 -9.65
CA VAL A 85 -10.78 0.29 -10.19
C VAL A 85 -10.49 0.39 -11.69
N LEU A 86 -9.31 -0.02 -12.13
CA LEU A 86 -8.93 -0.05 -13.54
C LEU A 86 -9.69 -1.12 -14.34
N GLY A 87 -10.11 -2.21 -13.69
CA GLY A 87 -10.77 -3.33 -14.33
C GLY A 87 -9.86 -4.00 -15.36
N GLY A 88 -10.40 -4.38 -16.52
CA GLY A 88 -9.62 -5.05 -17.58
C GLY A 88 -8.41 -4.24 -18.08
N ALA A 89 -8.45 -2.91 -17.99
CA ALA A 89 -7.32 -2.06 -18.36
C ALA A 89 -6.10 -2.28 -17.44
N GLY A 90 -6.33 -2.61 -16.17
CA GLY A 90 -5.27 -2.89 -15.21
C GLY A 90 -4.48 -4.17 -15.51
N TYR A 91 -5.04 -5.08 -16.33
CA TYR A 91 -4.34 -6.31 -16.76
C TYR A 91 -3.47 -6.10 -18.01
N LEU A 92 -3.54 -4.94 -18.67
CA LEU A 92 -2.74 -4.67 -19.84
C LEU A 92 -1.27 -4.50 -19.44
N ARG A 93 -0.39 -5.27 -20.09
CA ARG A 93 1.06 -5.17 -19.90
C ARG A 93 1.52 -3.74 -20.19
N GLY A 94 2.43 -3.24 -19.36
CA GLY A 94 2.95 -1.87 -19.45
C GLY A 94 2.23 -0.88 -18.54
N HIS A 95 1.04 -1.21 -18.02
CA HIS A 95 0.41 -0.39 -17.00
C HIS A 95 1.21 -0.44 -15.69
N PRO A 96 1.54 0.69 -15.03
CA PRO A 96 2.32 0.67 -13.79
C PRO A 96 1.66 -0.15 -12.67
N VAL A 97 0.33 -0.06 -12.55
CA VAL A 97 -0.46 -0.85 -11.58
C VAL A 97 -0.31 -2.36 -11.81
N GLU A 98 -0.33 -2.83 -13.06
CA GLU A 98 -0.13 -4.26 -13.41
C GLU A 98 1.19 -4.78 -12.86
N ARG A 99 2.26 -4.01 -13.11
CA ARG A 99 3.62 -4.36 -12.69
C ARG A 99 3.71 -4.36 -11.16
N ILE A 100 3.22 -3.31 -10.51
CA ILE A 100 3.23 -3.20 -9.05
C ILE A 100 2.48 -4.39 -8.43
N TYR A 101 1.31 -4.75 -8.95
CA TYR A 101 0.50 -5.86 -8.45
C TYR A 101 1.27 -7.19 -8.44
N ARG A 102 2.06 -7.48 -9.48
CA ARG A 102 2.95 -8.66 -9.52
C ARG A 102 4.12 -8.57 -8.54
N GLU A 103 4.68 -7.38 -8.36
CA GLU A 103 5.85 -7.16 -7.52
C GLU A 103 5.55 -7.19 -6.01
N VAL A 104 4.31 -6.93 -5.59
CA VAL A 104 3.98 -6.82 -4.16
C VAL A 104 4.43 -8.05 -3.36
N LYS A 105 4.24 -9.25 -3.90
CA LYS A 105 4.55 -10.49 -3.17
C LYS A 105 6.05 -10.63 -2.88
N VAL A 106 6.90 -10.16 -3.79
CA VAL A 106 8.36 -10.16 -3.60
C VAL A 106 8.74 -9.25 -2.44
N MET A 107 8.08 -8.09 -2.27
CA MET A 107 8.34 -7.17 -1.17
C MET A 107 7.94 -7.75 0.21
N ALA A 108 6.88 -8.56 0.26
CA ALA A 108 6.45 -9.24 1.47
C ALA A 108 7.44 -10.33 1.92
N ILE A 109 8.13 -10.97 0.98
CA ILE A 109 9.06 -12.09 1.23
C ILE A 109 10.50 -11.60 1.44
N GLY A 110 10.97 -10.72 0.57
CA GLY A 110 12.33 -10.21 0.57
C GLY A 110 12.68 -9.43 1.84
N GLY A 111 13.96 -9.51 2.25
CA GLY A 111 14.45 -8.83 3.44
C GLY A 111 13.88 -9.34 4.76
N GLY A 112 13.34 -10.58 4.78
CA GLY A 112 12.70 -11.26 5.91
C GLY A 112 11.18 -11.32 5.75
N SER A 113 10.60 -12.53 5.75
CA SER A 113 9.16 -12.70 5.49
C SER A 113 8.28 -12.05 6.55
N GLU A 114 6.97 -11.92 6.27
CA GLU A 114 6.00 -11.35 7.22
C GLU A 114 6.02 -12.09 8.57
N GLU A 115 6.15 -13.41 8.55
CA GLU A 115 6.18 -14.26 9.75
C GLU A 115 7.45 -14.02 10.56
N ILE A 116 8.60 -13.97 9.89
CA ILE A 116 9.89 -13.68 10.54
C ILE A 116 9.90 -12.29 11.17
N MET A 117 9.31 -11.30 10.49
CA MET A 117 9.21 -9.94 11.02
C MET A 117 8.28 -9.84 12.21
N ARG A 118 7.17 -10.59 12.21
CA ARG A 118 6.26 -10.64 13.36
C ARG A 118 6.93 -11.28 14.57
N ASP A 119 7.59 -12.42 14.38
CA ASP A 119 8.33 -13.10 15.45
C ASP A 119 9.45 -12.20 16.01
N LEU A 120 10.27 -11.59 15.14
CA LEU A 120 11.32 -10.68 15.57
C LEU A 120 10.76 -9.44 16.29
N ALA A 121 9.68 -8.84 15.79
CA ALA A 121 9.05 -7.70 16.43
C ALA A 121 8.65 -8.02 17.88
N VAL A 122 8.01 -9.18 18.11
CA VAL A 122 7.60 -9.61 19.47
C VAL A 122 8.82 -9.83 20.36
N ARG A 123 9.89 -10.44 19.85
CA ARG A 123 11.13 -10.65 20.63
C ARG A 123 11.82 -9.34 21.03
N GLN A 124 11.65 -8.29 20.23
CA GLN A 124 12.23 -6.97 20.50
C GLN A 124 11.32 -6.07 21.34
N MET A 125 10.03 -6.40 21.49
CA MET A 125 9.11 -5.69 22.38
C MET A 125 9.32 -6.01 23.86
N GLY A 126 9.99 -7.14 24.17
CA GLY A 126 10.25 -7.60 25.52
C GLY A 126 11.74 -7.65 25.83
N ARG A 127 12.33 -6.48 26.12
CA ARG A 127 13.53 -6.29 26.93
C ARG A 127 13.46 -4.92 27.59
#